data_AF-A0A920FRA9-F1
#
_entry.id   AF-A0A920FRA9-F1
#
_cell.length_a   1.000
_cell.length_b   1.000
_cell.length_c   1.000
_cell.angle_alpha   90.00
_cell.angle_beta   90.00
_cell.angle_gamma   90.00
#
_symmetry.space_group_name_H-M   'P 1'
#
loop_
_entity.id
_entity.type
_entity.pdbx_description
1 polymer ?
#
loop_
_entity_poly.entity_id
_entity_poly.type
_entity_poly.pdbx_seq_one_letter_code
_entity_poly.pdbx_strand_id
1 'polypeptide(L)'
;MKIFFWGVHASVFVMDKTFEIGTGIQKNNNSRLVKINGEFAKQADLSKLVKISWITPQMLLVFHNGMQEKRRFIDRLINISNPTHVGLLYRYEFLIKERLKIINNYNGNKIWIDTIENDIVNLSIKIIESRKKFVSEMQSIFFKSDLNEDFFPDICLEIAGKAEELLDSLGKEKYHSKMIEILRKNRNNGISSFIGPHKSELLIFKRESKQEIRYCSTGEQKVMLISLIFKHCDLMESIYKQTPILLLDDIIEHLDDIHKRALFEKTSEYNSQCWFTCTNSRAFKDYPVSYKSIDVNKLQKNFSKKRELKYA
;
A
#
# COMPACT_ATOMS: atom_id res chain seq x y z
N MET A 1 -18.54 -1.88 22.39
CA MET A 1 -18.35 -1.92 20.92
C MET A 1 -18.75 -3.32 20.44
N LYS A 2 -19.80 -3.47 19.62
CA LYS A 2 -20.20 -4.79 19.11
C LYS A 2 -19.12 -5.31 18.17
N ILE A 3 -18.50 -6.44 18.48
CA ILE A 3 -17.58 -7.13 17.58
C ILE A 3 -18.43 -7.81 16.51
N PHE A 4 -18.31 -7.35 15.27
CA PHE A 4 -18.92 -8.03 14.13
C PHE A 4 -18.01 -9.16 13.70
N PHE A 5 -18.43 -10.40 13.96
CA PHE A 5 -17.78 -11.58 13.38
C PHE A 5 -18.08 -11.62 11.89
N TRP A 6 -17.02 -11.67 11.08
CA TRP A 6 -17.11 -11.80 9.65
C TRP A 6 -16.12 -12.86 9.15
N GLY A 7 -16.48 -13.47 8.04
CA GLY A 7 -15.65 -14.36 7.27
C GLY A 7 -16.01 -14.21 5.79
N VAL A 8 -15.00 -14.27 4.94
CA VAL A 8 -15.13 -14.27 3.49
C VAL A 8 -14.52 -15.56 2.99
N HIS A 9 -15.25 -16.24 2.12
CA HIS A 9 -14.81 -17.40 1.34
C HIS A 9 -14.91 -17.02 -0.13
N ALA A 10 -13.90 -17.37 -0.93
CA ALA A 10 -13.95 -17.22 -2.38
C ALA A 10 -13.15 -18.32 -3.08
N SER A 11 -13.62 -18.75 -4.25
CA SER A 11 -12.82 -19.47 -5.24
C SER A 11 -12.06 -18.47 -6.09
N VAL A 12 -10.75 -18.61 -6.20
CA VAL A 12 -9.89 -17.71 -6.99
C VAL A 12 -9.15 -18.49 -8.05
N PHE A 13 -9.17 -17.98 -9.28
CA PHE A 13 -8.44 -18.55 -10.41
C PHE A 13 -7.12 -17.80 -10.60
N VAL A 14 -6.00 -18.49 -10.42
CA VAL A 14 -4.65 -17.92 -10.44
C VAL A 14 -3.73 -18.90 -11.15
N MET A 15 -3.02 -18.45 -12.20
CA MET A 15 -2.06 -19.27 -12.97
C MET A 15 -2.66 -20.62 -13.41
N ASP A 16 -3.83 -20.58 -14.05
CA ASP A 16 -4.57 -21.74 -14.55
C ASP A 16 -5.02 -22.76 -13.49
N LYS A 17 -5.06 -22.35 -12.22
CA LYS A 17 -5.51 -23.18 -11.10
C LYS A 17 -6.55 -22.46 -10.26
N THR A 18 -7.52 -23.22 -9.76
CA THR A 18 -8.50 -22.74 -8.79
C THR A 18 -8.03 -23.04 -7.37
N PHE A 19 -8.08 -22.02 -6.50
CA PHE A 19 -7.82 -22.14 -5.08
C PHE A 19 -9.05 -21.71 -4.29
N GLU A 20 -9.40 -22.45 -3.26
CA GLU A 20 -10.42 -22.05 -2.29
C GLU A 20 -9.75 -21.25 -1.18
N ILE A 21 -10.09 -19.97 -1.05
CA ILE A 21 -9.51 -19.10 -0.03
C ILE A 21 -10.57 -18.69 0.99
N GLY A 22 -10.14 -18.60 2.25
CA GLY A 22 -10.96 -18.13 3.35
C GLY A 22 -10.19 -17.13 4.21
N THR A 23 -10.84 -16.05 4.64
CA THR A 23 -10.28 -15.13 5.64
C THR A 23 -11.40 -14.62 6.57
N GLY A 24 -11.14 -14.53 7.87
CA GLY A 24 -12.13 -14.03 8.83
C GLY A 24 -11.53 -13.73 10.20
N ILE A 25 -12.39 -13.33 11.14
CA ILE A 25 -12.00 -13.06 12.52
C ILE A 25 -12.30 -14.28 13.41
N GLN A 26 -11.29 -14.71 14.18
CA GLN A 26 -11.47 -15.74 15.21
C GLN A 26 -12.27 -15.21 16.40
N LYS A 27 -13.23 -16.00 16.87
CA LYS A 27 -14.15 -15.60 17.93
C LYS A 27 -13.50 -15.23 19.27
N ASN A 28 -12.37 -15.85 19.59
CA ASN A 28 -11.84 -15.81 20.96
C ASN A 28 -10.84 -14.67 21.22
N ASN A 29 -10.09 -14.24 20.20
CA ASN A 29 -8.98 -13.31 20.35
C ASN A 29 -8.97 -12.20 19.29
N ASN A 30 -10.02 -12.12 18.46
CA ASN A 30 -10.12 -11.20 17.32
C ASN A 30 -8.93 -11.29 16.33
N SER A 31 -8.17 -12.39 16.35
CA SER A 31 -7.09 -12.60 15.40
C SER A 31 -7.64 -12.97 14.03
N ARG A 32 -6.91 -12.61 12.97
CA ARG A 32 -7.27 -12.95 11.60
C ARG A 32 -6.91 -14.41 11.33
N LEU A 33 -7.89 -15.21 10.90
CA LEU A 33 -7.70 -16.56 10.39
C LEU A 33 -7.68 -16.54 8.87
N VAL A 34 -6.81 -17.35 8.29
CA VAL A 34 -6.71 -17.57 6.84
C VAL A 34 -6.70 -19.06 6.56
N LYS A 35 -7.44 -19.46 5.52
CA LYS A 35 -7.44 -20.81 4.98
C LYS A 35 -7.20 -20.81 3.48
N ILE A 36 -6.46 -21.81 2.99
CA ILE A 36 -6.24 -22.08 1.57
C ILE A 36 -6.51 -23.57 1.36
N ASN A 37 -7.44 -23.90 0.46
CA ASN A 37 -7.92 -25.26 0.20
C ASN A 37 -8.34 -26.00 1.48
N GLY A 38 -8.99 -25.30 2.40
CA GLY A 38 -9.48 -25.84 3.68
C GLY A 38 -8.46 -25.83 4.83
N GLU A 39 -7.16 -25.73 4.53
CA GLU A 39 -6.05 -25.77 5.49
C GLU A 39 -5.69 -24.39 6.03
N PHE A 40 -5.25 -24.33 7.29
CA PHE A 40 -4.79 -23.07 7.90
C PHE A 40 -3.50 -22.59 7.24
N ALA A 41 -3.47 -21.31 6.85
CA ALA A 41 -2.34 -20.69 6.17
C ALA A 41 -1.94 -19.36 6.80
N LYS A 42 -0.74 -18.87 6.49
CA LYS A 42 -0.32 -17.53 6.93
C LYS A 42 -0.95 -16.47 6.02
N GLN A 43 -1.16 -15.26 6.55
CA GLN A 43 -1.64 -14.13 5.73
C GLN A 43 -0.71 -13.82 4.54
N ALA A 44 0.60 -14.05 4.70
CA ALA A 44 1.57 -13.89 3.62
C ALA A 44 1.39 -14.92 2.49
N ASP A 45 0.80 -16.09 2.76
CA ASP A 45 0.51 -17.08 1.72
C ASP A 45 -0.72 -16.67 0.90
N LEU A 46 -1.74 -16.08 1.54
CA LEU A 46 -2.88 -15.51 0.84
C LEU A 46 -2.47 -14.39 -0.13
N SER A 47 -1.50 -13.53 0.25
CA SER A 47 -0.99 -12.46 -0.62
C SER A 47 -0.21 -12.94 -1.85
N LYS A 48 0.19 -14.23 -1.89
CA LYS A 48 0.80 -14.84 -3.07
C LYS A 48 -0.26 -15.23 -4.11
N LEU A 49 -1.47 -15.57 -3.67
CA LEU A 49 -2.57 -15.98 -4.54
C LEU A 49 -3.39 -14.78 -5.02
N VAL A 50 -3.75 -13.89 -4.08
CA VAL A 50 -4.65 -12.77 -4.37
C VAL A 50 -3.94 -11.45 -4.07
N LYS A 51 -3.79 -10.65 -5.12
CA LYS A 51 -3.28 -9.29 -5.05
C LYS A 51 -4.46 -8.35 -5.21
N ILE A 52 -4.64 -7.44 -4.27
CA ILE A 52 -5.71 -6.45 -4.29
C ILE A 52 -5.10 -5.08 -4.11
N SER A 53 -5.42 -4.17 -5.02
CA SER A 53 -5.10 -2.75 -4.93
C SER A 53 -6.40 -1.96 -4.88
N TRP A 54 -6.41 -0.87 -4.11
CA TRP A 54 -7.64 -0.09 -3.95
C TRP A 54 -7.37 1.40 -3.77
N ILE A 55 -8.34 2.18 -4.24
CA ILE A 55 -8.41 3.63 -4.05
C ILE A 55 -9.72 3.93 -3.31
N THR A 56 -9.63 4.77 -2.27
CA THR A 56 -10.80 5.30 -1.56
C THR A 56 -10.84 6.83 -1.67
N PRO A 57 -11.99 7.47 -1.40
CA PRO A 57 -12.08 8.93 -1.38
C PRO A 57 -11.07 9.59 -0.42
N GLN A 58 -10.84 8.97 0.74
CA GLN A 58 -9.85 9.45 1.71
C GLN A 58 -8.42 9.40 1.17
N MET A 59 -8.11 8.48 0.25
CA MET A 59 -6.79 8.37 -0.35
C MET A 59 -6.49 9.50 -1.32
N LEU A 60 -7.51 10.15 -1.88
CA LEU A 60 -7.32 11.37 -2.68
C LEU A 60 -6.73 12.51 -1.84
N LEU A 61 -6.94 12.47 -0.52
CA LEU A 61 -6.37 13.45 0.42
C LEU A 61 -4.96 13.10 0.88
N VAL A 62 -4.40 11.93 0.54
CA VAL A 62 -3.07 11.49 0.99
C VAL A 62 -1.99 12.52 0.63
N PHE A 63 -2.16 13.25 -0.49
CA PHE A 63 -1.17 14.24 -0.92
C PHE A 63 -1.25 15.57 -0.16
N HIS A 64 -2.38 15.86 0.47
CA HIS A 64 -2.59 16.98 1.39
C HIS A 64 -2.25 16.63 2.84
N ASN A 65 -2.32 15.35 3.19
CA ASN A 65 -2.03 14.85 4.53
C ASN A 65 -0.52 14.82 4.83
N GLY A 66 -0.18 14.62 6.11
CA GLY A 66 1.20 14.50 6.56
C GLY A 66 1.94 13.30 5.95
N MET A 67 3.28 13.34 6.00
CA MET A 67 4.15 12.31 5.41
C MET A 67 3.89 10.88 5.91
N GLN A 68 3.26 10.72 7.08
CA GLN A 68 2.86 9.40 7.58
C GLN A 68 1.85 8.71 6.65
N GLU A 69 0.86 9.44 6.14
CA GLU A 69 -0.15 8.86 5.25
C GLU A 69 0.46 8.53 3.88
N LYS A 70 1.36 9.38 3.36
CA LYS A 70 2.11 9.10 2.14
C LYS A 70 2.98 7.84 2.27
N ARG A 71 3.67 7.67 3.42
CA ARG A 71 4.42 6.44 3.72
C ARG A 71 3.52 5.21 3.81
N ARG A 72 2.41 5.30 4.54
CA ARG A 72 1.43 4.18 4.63
C ARG A 72 0.92 3.78 3.25
N PHE A 73 0.63 4.77 2.41
CA PHE A 73 0.19 4.54 1.04
C PHE A 73 1.25 3.79 0.22
N ILE A 74 2.51 4.24 0.20
CA ILE A 74 3.56 3.57 -0.58
C ILE A 74 3.93 2.20 0.01
N ASP A 75 4.00 2.09 1.34
CA ASP A 75 4.30 0.84 2.04
C ASP A 75 3.24 -0.23 1.76
N ARG A 76 1.98 0.17 1.57
CA ARG A 76 0.91 -0.72 1.12
C ARG A 76 1.12 -1.21 -0.32
N LEU A 77 1.52 -0.33 -1.25
CA LEU A 77 1.81 -0.74 -2.63
C LEU A 77 3.02 -1.68 -2.69
N ILE A 78 4.06 -1.39 -1.91
CA ILE A 78 5.23 -2.27 -1.73
C ILE A 78 4.79 -3.62 -1.19
N ASN A 79 3.86 -3.67 -0.24
CA ASN A 79 3.42 -4.95 0.34
C ASN A 79 2.77 -5.91 -0.68
N ILE A 80 2.11 -5.37 -1.71
CA ILE A 80 1.49 -6.19 -2.76
C ILE A 80 2.55 -6.91 -3.60
N SER A 81 3.69 -6.25 -3.83
CA SER A 81 4.84 -6.81 -4.56
C SER A 81 5.82 -7.55 -3.66
N ASN A 82 5.94 -7.17 -2.39
CA ASN A 82 6.85 -7.73 -1.40
C ASN A 82 6.13 -7.91 -0.04
N PRO A 83 5.50 -9.07 0.20
CA PRO A 83 4.73 -9.32 1.43
C PRO A 83 5.55 -9.27 2.73
N THR A 84 6.89 -9.30 2.66
CA THR A 84 7.74 -9.22 3.86
C THR A 84 7.88 -7.79 4.41
N HIS A 85 7.61 -6.78 3.57
CA HIS A 85 7.83 -5.36 3.89
C HIS A 85 7.06 -4.90 5.13
N VAL A 86 5.78 -5.28 5.22
CA VAL A 86 4.93 -4.90 6.35
C VAL A 86 5.42 -5.52 7.67
N GLY A 87 5.98 -6.74 7.62
CA GLY A 87 6.61 -7.36 8.79
C GLY A 87 7.81 -6.57 9.32
N LEU A 88 8.62 -6.00 8.42
CA LEU A 88 9.74 -5.13 8.79
C LEU A 88 9.26 -3.86 9.49
N LEU A 89 8.23 -3.21 8.93
CA LEU A 89 7.64 -1.99 9.50
C LEU A 89 7.05 -2.23 10.89
N TYR A 90 6.27 -3.30 11.07
CA TYR A 90 5.70 -3.64 12.38
C TYR A 90 6.79 -3.87 13.43
N ARG A 91 7.83 -4.64 13.09
CA ARG A 91 8.94 -4.90 14.02
C ARG A 91 9.69 -3.62 14.34
N TYR A 92 9.93 -2.76 13.34
CA TYR A 92 10.62 -1.48 13.52
C TYR A 92 9.83 -0.53 14.43
N GLU A 93 8.53 -0.35 14.19
CA GLU A 93 7.66 0.49 15.03
C GLU A 93 7.56 -0.04 16.47
N PHE A 94 7.48 -1.37 16.63
CA PHE A 94 7.49 -2.01 17.94
C PHE A 94 8.78 -1.68 18.70
N LEU A 95 9.94 -1.86 18.07
CA LEU A 95 11.23 -1.62 18.71
C LEU A 95 11.47 -0.14 19.05
N ILE A 96 10.97 0.80 18.24
CA ILE A 96 10.99 2.22 18.59
C ILE A 96 10.23 2.49 19.89
N LYS A 97 9.06 1.87 20.06
CA LYS A 97 8.24 2.02 21.28
C LYS A 97 8.95 1.38 22.49
N GLU A 98 9.54 0.20 22.31
CA GLU A 98 10.31 -0.45 23.37
C GLU A 98 11.54 0.38 23.77
N ARG A 99 12.26 0.94 22.79
CA ARG A 99 13.37 1.88 23.05
C ARG A 99 12.91 3.07 23.89
N LEU A 100 11.78 3.68 23.55
CA LEU A 100 11.24 4.82 24.31
C LEU A 100 10.90 4.42 25.76
N LYS A 101 10.29 3.24 25.98
CA LYS A 101 10.01 2.74 27.33
C LYS A 101 11.28 2.55 28.15
N ILE A 102 12.35 2.01 27.56
CA ILE A 102 13.61 1.79 28.26
C ILE A 102 14.29 3.11 28.62
N ILE A 103 14.25 4.10 27.74
CA ILE A 103 14.77 5.45 28.00
C ILE A 103 14.01 6.12 29.15
N ASN A 104 12.68 5.97 29.20
CA ASN A 104 11.85 6.61 30.22
C ASN A 104 11.87 5.89 31.58
N ASN A 105 11.92 4.56 31.60
CA ASN A 105 11.76 3.75 32.82
C ASN A 105 13.09 3.42 33.52
N TYR A 106 14.14 4.22 33.29
CA TYR A 106 15.44 4.24 33.96
C TYR A 106 15.81 3.00 34.81
N ASN A 107 16.00 1.84 34.16
CA ASN A 107 16.52 0.61 34.79
C ASN A 107 17.76 0.04 34.07
N GLY A 108 18.39 0.83 33.20
CA GLY A 108 19.84 0.71 32.94
C GLY A 108 20.37 -0.62 32.38
N ASN A 109 19.54 -1.48 31.77
CA ASN A 109 20.08 -2.64 31.07
C ASN A 109 20.68 -2.19 29.72
N LYS A 110 21.93 -1.71 29.77
CA LYS A 110 22.71 -1.24 28.62
C LYS A 110 22.78 -2.28 27.50
N ILE A 111 22.86 -3.56 27.85
CA ILE A 111 22.92 -4.67 26.89
C ILE A 111 21.60 -4.78 26.13
N TRP A 112 20.47 -4.62 26.83
CA TRP A 112 19.15 -4.73 26.21
C TRP A 112 18.87 -3.58 25.24
N ILE A 113 19.15 -2.33 25.63
CA ILE A 113 18.96 -1.18 24.74
C ILE A 113 19.91 -1.21 23.54
N ASP A 114 21.16 -1.65 23.72
CA ASP A 114 22.11 -1.81 22.61
C ASP A 114 21.62 -2.86 21.60
N THR A 115 21.05 -3.97 22.08
CA THR A 115 20.45 -4.99 21.22
C THR A 115 19.27 -4.44 20.42
N ILE A 116 18.37 -3.70 21.08
CA ILE A 116 17.22 -3.07 20.42
C ILE A 116 17.67 -2.03 19.39
N GLU A 117 18.65 -1.19 19.72
CA GLU A 117 19.19 -0.19 18.79
C GLU A 117 19.85 -0.85 17.58
N ASN A 118 20.59 -1.95 17.77
CA ASN A 118 21.14 -2.75 16.68
C ASN A 118 20.04 -3.31 15.75
N ASP A 119 18.97 -3.88 16.31
CA ASP A 119 17.84 -4.36 15.53
C ASP A 119 17.12 -3.23 14.77
N ILE A 120 16.93 -2.05 15.41
CA ILE A 120 16.34 -0.87 14.79
C ILE A 120 17.15 -0.44 13.56
N VAL A 121 18.48 -0.40 13.66
CA VAL A 121 19.36 0.01 12.55
C VAL A 121 19.36 -1.03 11.43
N ASN A 122 19.39 -2.32 11.76
CA ASN A 122 19.30 -3.37 10.74
C ASN A 122 17.97 -3.36 9.99
N LEU A 123 16.86 -3.11 10.70
CA LEU A 123 15.55 -2.93 10.08
C LEU A 123 15.47 -1.65 9.26
N SER A 124 16.12 -0.56 9.71
CA SER A 124 16.08 0.70 8.98
C SER A 124 16.70 0.58 7.59
N ILE A 125 17.84 -0.12 7.49
CA ILE A 125 18.48 -0.43 6.20
C ILE A 125 17.50 -1.18 5.30
N LYS A 126 16.92 -2.29 5.79
CA LYS A 126 16.00 -3.12 4.99
C LYS A 126 14.77 -2.35 4.50
N ILE A 127 14.20 -1.48 5.34
CA ILE A 127 13.04 -0.65 4.96
C ILE A 127 13.42 0.36 3.88
N ILE A 128 14.56 1.06 4.05
CA ILE A 128 15.05 2.04 3.07
C ILE A 128 15.32 1.35 1.72
N GLU A 129 16.00 0.20 1.72
CA GLU A 129 16.28 -0.56 0.50
C GLU A 129 14.99 -1.04 -0.18
N SER A 130 14.02 -1.55 0.59
CA SER A 130 12.73 -1.99 0.06
C SER A 130 11.98 -0.85 -0.63
N ARG A 131 11.94 0.34 -0.01
CA ARG A 131 11.31 1.53 -0.59
C ARG A 131 12.04 2.04 -1.84
N LYS A 132 13.37 2.12 -1.79
CA LYS A 132 14.18 2.57 -2.94
C LYS A 132 14.08 1.62 -4.13
N LYS A 133 14.11 0.31 -3.87
CA LYS A 133 13.89 -0.71 -4.89
C LYS A 133 12.53 -0.50 -5.57
N PHE A 134 11.46 -0.37 -4.78
CA PHE A 134 10.13 -0.13 -5.33
C PHE A 134 10.05 1.16 -6.17
N VAL A 135 10.63 2.26 -5.69
CA VAL A 135 10.67 3.52 -6.45
C VAL A 135 11.40 3.34 -7.79
N SER A 136 12.54 2.66 -7.80
CA SER A 136 13.31 2.38 -9.02
C SER A 136 12.54 1.48 -10.00
N GLU A 137 11.86 0.45 -9.49
CA GLU A 137 11.01 -0.43 -10.30
C GLU A 137 9.83 0.33 -10.91
N MET A 138 9.15 1.17 -10.13
CA MET A 138 8.06 2.01 -10.60
C MET A 138 8.54 2.99 -11.68
N GLN A 139 9.64 3.72 -11.45
CA GLN A 139 10.22 4.63 -12.44
C GLN A 139 10.55 3.90 -13.76
N SER A 140 11.09 2.69 -13.67
CA SER A 140 11.39 1.87 -14.86
C SER A 140 10.14 1.51 -15.66
N ILE A 141 9.00 1.33 -14.99
CA ILE A 141 7.71 1.08 -15.65
C ILE A 141 7.15 2.35 -16.29
N PHE A 142 7.22 3.49 -15.60
CA PHE A 142 6.85 4.80 -16.19
C PHE A 142 7.62 5.06 -17.49
N PHE A 143 8.93 4.80 -17.51
CA PHE A 143 9.76 5.10 -18.68
C PHE A 143 9.68 4.08 -19.83
N LYS A 144 9.04 2.93 -19.61
CA LYS A 144 8.88 1.89 -20.64
C LYS A 144 7.57 2.01 -21.42
N SER A 145 6.59 2.72 -20.90
CA SER A 145 5.24 2.70 -21.43
C SER A 145 4.96 3.87 -22.34
N ASP A 146 4.50 3.57 -23.56
CA ASP A 146 3.86 4.51 -24.48
C ASP A 146 2.43 4.83 -24.03
N LEU A 147 2.20 5.10 -22.74
CA LEU A 147 0.85 5.51 -22.32
C LEU A 147 0.48 6.78 -23.09
N ASN A 148 -0.80 6.87 -23.46
CA ASN A 148 -1.43 8.12 -23.86
C ASN A 148 -1.18 9.17 -22.77
N GLU A 149 -0.11 9.94 -22.93
CA GLU A 149 0.26 11.11 -22.11
C GLU A 149 -0.95 12.06 -21.98
N ASP A 150 -1.86 12.00 -22.97
CA ASP A 150 -3.09 12.76 -23.08
C ASP A 150 -4.02 12.68 -21.87
N PHE A 151 -4.07 11.56 -21.14
CA PHE A 151 -5.06 11.37 -20.06
C PHE A 151 -4.48 11.06 -18.69
N PHE A 152 -3.39 10.30 -18.60
CA PHE A 152 -2.79 9.92 -17.33
C PHE A 152 -1.30 10.25 -17.37
N PRO A 153 -0.86 11.33 -16.69
CA PRO A 153 0.49 11.82 -16.84
C PRO A 153 1.48 10.85 -16.20
N ASP A 154 2.67 10.83 -16.79
CA ASP A 154 3.83 10.23 -16.17
C ASP A 154 4.23 10.99 -14.90
N ILE A 155 4.61 10.23 -13.88
CA ILE A 155 5.06 10.78 -12.61
C ILE A 155 6.43 10.25 -12.21
N CYS A 156 7.20 11.09 -11.55
CA CYS A 156 8.45 10.71 -10.91
C CYS A 156 8.20 10.51 -9.42
N LEU A 157 8.71 9.41 -8.88
CA LEU A 157 8.66 9.09 -7.45
C LEU A 157 10.04 9.27 -6.84
N GLU A 158 10.11 9.86 -5.66
CA GLU A 158 11.35 9.98 -4.89
C GLU A 158 11.07 9.69 -3.41
N ILE A 159 12.00 8.96 -2.79
CA ILE A 159 12.01 8.74 -1.34
C ILE A 159 13.25 9.45 -0.79
N ALA A 160 13.00 10.50 -0.02
CA ALA A 160 14.03 11.38 0.52
C ALA A 160 14.05 11.36 2.05
N GLY A 161 15.17 11.76 2.64
CA GLY A 161 15.33 11.88 4.08
C GLY A 161 16.77 11.69 4.53
N LYS A 162 17.09 12.22 5.71
CA LYS A 162 18.46 12.17 6.26
C LYS A 162 19.00 10.75 6.42
N ALA A 163 18.14 9.77 6.69
CA ALA A 163 18.57 8.39 6.83
C ALA A 163 18.90 7.76 5.47
N GLU A 164 18.10 8.08 4.46
CA GLU A 164 18.29 7.67 3.07
C GLU A 164 19.59 8.26 2.50
N GLU A 165 19.82 9.56 2.71
CA GLU A 165 21.03 10.30 2.29
C GLU A 165 22.30 9.73 2.94
N LEU A 166 22.25 9.45 4.25
CA LEU A 166 23.38 8.83 4.95
C LEU A 166 23.66 7.41 4.45
N LEU A 167 22.62 6.63 4.15
CA LEU A 167 22.80 5.28 3.67
C LEU A 167 23.46 5.27 2.28
N ASP A 168 23.04 6.16 1.38
CA ASP A 168 23.63 6.29 0.04
C ASP A 168 25.08 6.74 0.08
N SER A 169 25.39 7.74 0.92
CA SER A 169 26.73 8.32 1.00
C SER A 169 27.74 7.42 1.70
N LEU A 170 27.32 6.66 2.70
CA LEU A 170 28.23 5.88 3.55
C LEU A 170 28.27 4.38 3.20
N GLY A 171 27.22 3.85 2.58
CA GLY A 171 27.00 2.41 2.46
C GLY A 171 26.59 1.76 3.79
N LYS A 172 26.15 0.49 3.74
CA LYS A 172 25.47 -0.20 4.86
C LYS A 172 26.27 -0.25 6.16
N GLU A 173 27.55 -0.64 6.09
CA GLU A 173 28.37 -0.85 7.29
C GLU A 173 28.67 0.46 8.03
N LYS A 174 29.05 1.51 7.30
CA LYS A 174 29.32 2.82 7.88
C LYS A 174 28.03 3.50 8.33
N TYR A 175 26.94 3.35 7.58
CA TYR A 175 25.61 3.78 8.02
C TYR A 175 25.23 3.12 9.35
N HIS A 176 25.44 1.80 9.48
CA HIS A 176 25.11 1.07 10.69
C HIS A 176 25.85 1.63 11.90
N SER A 177 27.19 1.71 11.81
CA SER A 177 28.03 2.27 12.86
C SER A 177 27.65 3.71 13.21
N LYS A 178 27.38 4.55 12.20
CA LYS A 178 27.00 5.96 12.41
C LYS A 178 25.64 6.10 13.09
N MET A 179 24.66 5.28 12.72
CA MET A 179 23.35 5.29 13.34
C MET A 179 23.39 4.84 14.80
N ILE A 180 24.20 3.83 15.13
CA ILE A 180 24.43 3.42 16.52
C ILE A 180 25.05 4.56 17.34
N GLU A 181 26.04 5.27 16.80
CA GLU A 181 26.63 6.44 17.44
C GLU A 181 25.56 7.53 17.71
N ILE A 182 24.72 7.84 16.72
CA ILE A 182 23.64 8.82 16.84
C ILE A 182 22.63 8.40 17.92
N LEU A 183 22.18 7.15 17.90
CA LEU A 183 21.22 6.62 18.87
C LEU A 183 21.76 6.68 20.30
N ARG A 184 23.02 6.26 20.49
CA ARG A 184 23.72 6.31 21.79
C ARG A 184 23.93 7.74 22.29
N LYS A 185 24.32 8.66 21.41
CA LYS A 185 24.45 10.08 21.76
C LYS A 185 23.10 10.68 22.16
N ASN A 186 22.06 10.42 21.38
CA ASN A 186 20.72 10.96 21.64
C ASN A 186 20.18 10.46 22.97
N ARG A 187 20.26 9.14 23.26
CA ARG A 187 19.76 8.61 24.54
C ARG A 187 20.53 9.16 25.74
N ASN A 188 21.85 9.37 25.64
CA ASN A 188 22.65 9.94 26.73
C ASN A 188 22.26 11.39 27.03
N ASN A 189 21.69 12.08 26.05
CA ASN A 189 21.15 13.44 26.19
C ASN A 189 19.64 13.47 26.50
N GLY A 190 19.02 12.31 26.78
CA GLY A 190 17.57 12.21 27.02
C GLY A 190 16.70 12.41 25.77
N ILE A 191 17.29 12.39 24.57
CA ILE A 191 16.59 12.61 23.30
C ILE A 191 16.11 11.26 22.74
N SER A 192 14.79 11.11 22.62
CA SER A 192 14.16 9.92 22.04
C SER A 192 14.08 9.96 20.51
N SER A 193 14.00 11.16 19.92
CA SER A 193 13.92 11.39 18.48
C SER A 193 15.25 11.12 17.78
N PHE A 194 15.21 10.50 16.60
CA PHE A 194 16.40 10.22 15.78
C PHE A 194 16.04 10.23 14.29
N ILE A 195 17.02 10.17 13.40
CA ILE A 195 16.78 10.04 11.96
C ILE A 195 16.49 8.57 11.62
N GLY A 196 15.63 8.29 10.65
CA GLY A 196 15.29 6.92 10.27
C GLY A 196 14.14 6.87 9.28
N PRO A 197 13.78 5.69 8.76
CA PRO A 197 12.72 5.56 7.75
C PRO A 197 11.32 5.93 8.25
N HIS A 198 11.10 6.09 9.55
CA HIS A 198 9.87 6.69 10.08
C HIS A 198 9.76 8.19 9.76
N LYS A 199 10.83 8.83 9.27
CA LYS A 199 10.87 10.22 8.83
C LYS A 199 11.08 10.40 7.32
N SER A 200 11.08 9.31 6.53
CA SER A 200 11.19 9.42 5.07
C SER A 200 10.05 10.27 4.50
N GLU A 201 10.36 11.02 3.46
CA GLU A 201 9.41 11.78 2.68
C GLU A 201 9.21 11.09 1.33
N LEU A 202 7.95 10.92 0.93
CA LEU A 202 7.60 10.50 -0.42
C LEU A 202 7.25 11.75 -1.21
N LEU A 203 8.07 12.04 -2.21
CA LEU A 203 7.86 13.13 -3.15
C LEU A 203 7.37 12.54 -4.47
N ILE A 204 6.40 13.21 -5.08
CA ILE A 204 5.80 12.82 -6.35
C ILE A 204 5.74 14.04 -7.22
N PHE A 205 6.23 13.94 -8.44
CA PHE A 205 6.30 15.04 -9.39
C PHE A 205 5.65 14.65 -10.70
N LYS A 206 5.04 15.60 -11.40
CA LYS A 206 4.79 15.45 -12.84
C LYS A 206 6.13 15.37 -13.56
N ARG A 207 6.27 14.45 -14.50
CA ARG A 207 7.53 14.23 -15.22
C ARG A 207 7.95 15.46 -16.02
N GLU A 208 7.05 16.03 -16.81
CA GLU A 208 7.36 17.14 -17.71
C GLU A 208 7.65 18.45 -16.98
N SER A 209 6.70 18.91 -16.15
CA SER A 209 6.79 20.21 -15.49
C SER A 209 7.63 20.19 -14.23
N LYS A 210 8.01 18.99 -13.73
CA LYS A 210 8.63 18.78 -12.40
C LYS A 210 7.84 19.38 -11.25
N GLN A 211 6.56 19.68 -11.46
CA GLN A 211 5.69 20.21 -10.43
C GLN A 211 5.39 19.11 -9.42
N GLU A 212 5.64 19.39 -8.14
CA GLU A 212 5.31 18.47 -7.07
C GLU A 212 3.78 18.37 -6.89
N ILE A 213 3.30 17.15 -6.66
CA ILE A 213 1.86 16.83 -6.57
C ILE A 213 1.11 17.71 -5.56
N ARG A 214 1.76 18.14 -4.47
CA ARG A 214 1.15 19.00 -3.43
C ARG A 214 0.75 20.38 -3.95
N TYR A 215 1.33 20.82 -5.06
CA TYR A 215 1.04 22.11 -5.69
C TYR A 215 0.10 21.99 -6.90
N CYS A 216 -0.33 20.77 -7.25
CA CYS A 216 -1.29 20.55 -8.33
C CYS A 216 -2.74 20.76 -7.83
N SER A 217 -3.64 21.06 -8.76
CA SER A 217 -5.09 21.10 -8.48
C SER A 217 -5.62 19.74 -8.03
N THR A 218 -6.78 19.73 -7.36
CA THR A 218 -7.39 18.48 -6.86
C THR A 218 -7.70 17.48 -7.99
N GLY A 219 -8.11 17.97 -9.16
CA GLY A 219 -8.30 17.15 -10.35
C GLY A 219 -7.01 16.52 -10.84
N GLU A 220 -5.94 17.31 -10.98
CA GLU A 220 -4.62 16.80 -11.40
C GLU A 220 -4.05 15.79 -10.39
N GLN A 221 -4.18 16.04 -9.09
CA GLN A 221 -3.73 15.09 -8.06
C GLN A 221 -4.47 13.76 -8.17
N LYS A 222 -5.78 13.81 -8.44
CA LYS A 222 -6.61 12.62 -8.63
C LYS A 222 -6.15 11.82 -9.85
N VAL A 223 -5.91 12.48 -10.97
CA VAL A 223 -5.41 11.84 -12.19
C VAL A 223 -4.01 11.25 -11.95
N MET A 224 -3.10 11.98 -11.28
CA MET A 224 -1.78 11.46 -10.90
C MET A 224 -1.85 10.25 -9.95
N LEU A 225 -2.81 10.20 -9.02
CA LEU A 225 -3.04 9.03 -8.17
C LEU A 225 -3.45 7.81 -9.01
N ILE A 226 -4.36 8.02 -9.97
CA ILE A 226 -4.82 6.96 -10.87
C ILE A 226 -3.64 6.47 -11.72
N SER A 227 -2.82 7.38 -12.28
CA SER A 227 -1.57 7.02 -13.00
C SER A 227 -0.67 6.14 -12.14
N LEU A 228 -0.47 6.50 -10.87
CA LEU A 228 0.36 5.73 -9.94
C LEU A 228 -0.16 4.31 -9.73
N ILE A 229 -1.47 4.14 -9.60
CA ILE A 229 -2.10 2.83 -9.40
C ILE A 229 -2.06 2.00 -10.68
N PHE A 230 -2.26 2.61 -11.86
CA PHE A 230 -2.08 1.92 -13.13
C PHE A 230 -0.65 1.45 -13.33
N LYS A 231 0.35 2.27 -13.01
CA LYS A 231 1.75 1.80 -13.07
C LYS A 231 2.09 0.74 -12.06
N HIS A 232 1.45 0.78 -10.90
CA HIS A 232 1.57 -0.33 -9.96
C HIS A 232 0.97 -1.61 -10.54
N CYS A 233 -0.15 -1.54 -11.26
CA CYS A 233 -0.73 -2.68 -11.98
C CYS A 233 0.21 -3.23 -13.06
N ASP A 234 0.74 -2.34 -13.91
CA ASP A 234 1.73 -2.69 -14.94
C ASP A 234 2.97 -3.36 -14.31
N LEU A 235 3.45 -2.83 -13.18
CA LEU A 235 4.57 -3.44 -12.44
C LEU A 235 4.21 -4.85 -11.96
N MET A 236 3.00 -5.06 -11.44
CA MET A 236 2.58 -6.38 -10.93
C MET A 236 2.42 -7.39 -12.05
N GLU A 237 1.85 -6.98 -13.18
CA GLU A 237 1.78 -7.80 -14.39
C GLU A 237 3.19 -8.17 -14.88
N SER A 238 4.14 -7.22 -14.85
CA SER A 238 5.51 -7.48 -15.30
C SER A 238 6.26 -8.51 -14.44
N ILE A 239 6.08 -8.46 -13.11
CA ILE A 239 6.79 -9.33 -12.16
C ILE A 239 6.08 -10.68 -12.00
N TYR A 240 4.75 -10.68 -11.91
CA TYR A 240 3.96 -11.83 -11.48
C TYR A 240 3.06 -12.42 -12.57
N LYS A 241 2.98 -11.80 -13.76
CA LYS A 241 2.00 -12.14 -14.80
C LYS A 241 0.56 -12.11 -14.26
N GLN A 242 0.33 -11.21 -13.30
CA GLN A 242 -0.93 -11.06 -12.61
C GLN A 242 -1.11 -9.60 -12.18
N THR A 243 -2.02 -8.92 -12.87
CA THR A 243 -2.57 -7.64 -12.42
C THR A 243 -3.40 -7.83 -11.15
N PRO A 244 -3.27 -6.96 -10.11
CA PRO A 244 -4.11 -7.04 -8.92
C PRO A 244 -5.59 -6.81 -9.23
N ILE A 245 -6.48 -7.38 -8.42
CA ILE A 245 -7.89 -6.97 -8.36
C ILE A 245 -7.93 -5.50 -7.95
N LEU A 246 -8.64 -4.68 -8.73
CA LEU A 246 -8.79 -3.26 -8.46
C LEU A 246 -10.12 -2.98 -7.79
N LEU A 247 -10.08 -2.31 -6.62
CA LEU A 247 -11.26 -1.80 -5.93
C LEU A 247 -11.22 -0.27 -5.95
N LEU A 248 -12.12 0.35 -6.70
CA LEU A 248 -12.12 1.76 -7.01
C LEU A 248 -13.36 2.42 -6.42
N ASP A 249 -13.21 2.95 -5.21
CA ASP A 249 -14.31 3.44 -4.40
C ASP A 249 -14.57 4.94 -4.65
N ASP A 250 -15.76 5.27 -5.15
CA ASP A 250 -16.22 6.62 -5.55
C ASP A 250 -15.19 7.40 -6.41
N ILE A 251 -14.36 6.69 -7.18
CA ILE A 251 -13.28 7.32 -7.95
C ILE A 251 -13.80 8.10 -9.15
N ILE A 252 -14.97 7.76 -9.68
CA ILE A 252 -15.51 8.36 -10.91
C ILE A 252 -16.11 9.74 -10.64
N GLU A 253 -16.51 10.02 -9.40
CA GLU A 253 -17.12 11.30 -9.04
C GLU A 253 -16.12 12.44 -9.24
N HIS A 254 -16.55 13.58 -9.81
CA HIS A 254 -15.68 14.72 -10.12
C HIS A 254 -14.52 14.45 -11.09
N LEU A 255 -14.52 13.31 -11.80
CA LEU A 255 -13.66 13.09 -12.95
C LEU A 255 -14.39 13.59 -14.22
N ASP A 256 -13.71 14.37 -15.06
CA ASP A 256 -14.29 14.79 -16.33
C ASP A 256 -14.54 13.59 -17.26
N ASP A 257 -15.36 13.79 -18.29
CA ASP A 257 -15.82 12.69 -19.14
C ASP A 257 -14.70 12.04 -19.95
N ILE A 258 -13.64 12.80 -20.25
CA ILE A 258 -12.48 12.32 -20.99
C ILE A 258 -11.68 11.35 -20.12
N HIS A 259 -11.28 11.79 -18.92
CA HIS A 259 -10.54 10.96 -17.97
C HIS A 259 -11.36 9.77 -17.48
N LYS A 260 -12.69 9.93 -17.38
CA LYS A 260 -13.61 8.83 -17.05
C LYS A 260 -13.59 7.74 -18.11
N ARG A 261 -13.69 8.08 -19.40
CA ARG A 261 -13.56 7.11 -20.50
C ARG A 261 -12.19 6.45 -20.49
N ALA A 262 -11.12 7.22 -20.32
CA ALA A 262 -9.76 6.68 -20.28
C ALA A 262 -9.54 5.72 -19.09
N LEU A 263 -10.04 6.04 -17.89
CA LEU A 263 -10.01 5.16 -16.71
C LEU A 263 -10.66 3.81 -17.02
N PHE A 264 -11.79 3.88 -17.67
CA PHE A 264 -12.63 2.78 -18.05
C PHE A 264 -12.00 1.88 -19.13
N GLU A 265 -11.49 2.46 -20.20
CA GLU A 265 -10.76 1.76 -21.25
C GLU A 265 -9.53 1.07 -20.66
N LYS A 266 -8.72 1.81 -19.89
CA LYS A 266 -7.49 1.28 -19.30
C LYS A 266 -7.75 0.12 -18.36
N THR A 267 -8.80 0.22 -17.53
CA THR A 267 -9.15 -0.88 -16.62
C THR A 267 -9.67 -2.12 -17.35
N SER A 268 -10.25 -1.97 -18.55
CA SER A 268 -10.71 -3.09 -19.38
C SER A 268 -9.58 -3.83 -20.10
N GLU A 269 -8.41 -3.20 -20.27
CA GLU A 269 -7.21 -3.83 -20.85
C GLU A 269 -6.55 -4.82 -19.90
N TYR A 270 -6.72 -4.64 -18.59
CA TYR A 270 -6.13 -5.55 -17.61
C TYR A 270 -6.88 -6.88 -17.58
N ASN A 271 -6.14 -7.98 -17.59
CA ASN A 271 -6.68 -9.31 -17.32
C ASN A 271 -6.91 -9.52 -15.80
N SER A 272 -7.72 -8.66 -15.20
CA SER A 272 -8.05 -8.67 -13.77
C SER A 272 -9.44 -8.12 -13.52
N GLN A 273 -10.02 -8.47 -12.37
CA GLN A 273 -11.31 -7.96 -11.96
C GLN A 273 -11.19 -6.54 -11.40
N CYS A 274 -11.95 -5.61 -11.99
CA CYS A 274 -12.07 -4.24 -11.51
C CYS A 274 -13.48 -4.00 -10.95
N TRP A 275 -13.55 -3.48 -9.72
CA TRP A 275 -14.79 -3.13 -9.04
C TRP A 275 -14.85 -1.62 -8.85
N PHE A 276 -15.97 -1.04 -9.23
CA PHE A 276 -16.24 0.37 -9.03
C PHE A 276 -17.46 0.54 -8.12
N THR A 277 -17.41 1.53 -7.24
CA THR A 277 -18.60 2.00 -6.52
C THR A 277 -18.89 3.44 -6.95
N CYS A 278 -20.17 3.78 -6.99
CA CYS A 278 -20.63 5.16 -7.12
C CYS A 278 -22.04 5.27 -6.55
N THR A 279 -22.36 6.41 -5.97
CA THR A 279 -23.73 6.72 -5.53
C THR A 279 -24.68 7.03 -6.70
N ASN A 280 -24.15 7.42 -7.86
CA ASN A 280 -24.92 7.79 -9.05
C ASN A 280 -24.73 6.79 -10.20
N SER A 281 -25.79 6.06 -10.55
CA SER A 281 -25.76 5.08 -11.64
C SER A 281 -25.46 5.69 -13.02
N ARG A 282 -25.76 6.99 -13.23
CA ARG A 282 -25.45 7.69 -14.49
C ARG A 282 -23.95 7.80 -14.73
N ALA A 283 -23.12 7.68 -13.68
CA ALA A 283 -21.66 7.70 -13.80
C ALA A 283 -21.11 6.58 -14.71
N PHE A 284 -21.88 5.51 -14.92
CA PHE A 284 -21.49 4.35 -15.75
C PHE A 284 -22.22 4.29 -17.10
N LYS A 285 -23.03 5.30 -17.45
CA LYS A 285 -23.91 5.25 -18.64
C LYS A 285 -23.12 5.09 -19.94
N ASP A 286 -21.94 5.70 -20.00
CA ASP A 286 -21.12 5.78 -21.22
C ASP A 286 -19.92 4.81 -21.18
N TYR A 287 -19.95 3.79 -20.30
CA TYR A 287 -18.88 2.79 -20.25
C TYR A 287 -18.96 1.86 -21.48
N PRO A 288 -17.92 1.80 -22.34
CA PRO A 288 -18.01 1.20 -23.68
C PRO A 288 -18.15 -0.33 -23.69
N VAL A 289 -18.12 -1.01 -22.55
CA VAL A 289 -18.29 -2.46 -22.44
C VAL A 289 -19.32 -2.75 -21.35
N SER A 290 -20.31 -3.59 -21.66
CA SER A 290 -21.39 -3.98 -20.73
C SER A 290 -20.81 -4.50 -19.41
N TYR A 291 -20.80 -3.65 -18.38
CA TYR A 291 -20.40 -4.01 -17.03
C TYR A 291 -21.50 -4.85 -16.37
N LYS A 292 -21.10 -5.72 -15.44
CA LYS A 292 -22.05 -6.34 -14.52
C LYS A 292 -22.30 -5.37 -13.37
N SER A 293 -23.56 -4.95 -13.21
CA SER A 293 -23.96 -4.06 -12.11
C SER A 293 -24.57 -4.87 -10.97
N ILE A 294 -24.28 -4.45 -9.74
CA ILE A 294 -24.86 -5.03 -8.53
C ILE A 294 -25.50 -3.88 -7.74
N ASP A 295 -26.81 -3.96 -7.56
CA ASP A 295 -27.55 -3.02 -6.71
C ASP A 295 -27.51 -3.52 -5.25
N VAL A 296 -26.68 -2.87 -4.44
CA VAL A 296 -26.48 -3.22 -3.03
C VAL A 296 -27.77 -3.07 -2.23
N ASN A 297 -28.66 -2.12 -2.55
CA ASN A 297 -29.92 -1.95 -1.85
C ASN A 297 -30.88 -3.11 -2.13
N LYS A 298 -30.93 -3.60 -3.38
CA LYS A 298 -31.69 -4.82 -3.72
C LYS A 298 -31.12 -6.04 -3.02
N LEU A 299 -29.80 -6.17 -2.99
CA LEU A 299 -29.12 -7.23 -2.23
C LEU A 299 -29.46 -7.17 -0.74
N GLN A 300 -29.35 -6.01 -0.09
CA GLN A 300 -29.63 -5.84 1.34
C GLN A 300 -31.09 -6.15 1.70
N LYS A 301 -32.05 -5.78 0.84
CA LYS A 301 -33.45 -6.18 0.98
C LYS A 301 -33.61 -7.69 0.96
N ASN A 302 -32.88 -8.39 0.07
CA ASN A 302 -32.86 -9.86 0.05
C ASN A 302 -32.12 -10.46 1.27
N PHE A 303 -31.09 -9.80 1.80
CA PHE A 303 -30.31 -10.25 2.97
C PHE A 303 -31.07 -10.18 4.31
N SER A 304 -32.12 -9.36 4.40
CA SER A 304 -32.95 -9.25 5.62
C SER A 304 -33.71 -10.54 6.00
N LYS A 305 -33.70 -11.57 5.13
CA LYS A 305 -34.37 -12.86 5.40
C LYS A 305 -33.46 -14.03 5.80
N LYS A 306 -32.14 -14.02 5.57
CA LYS A 306 -31.25 -15.16 5.94
C LYS A 306 -29.79 -14.70 6.11
N ARG A 307 -29.23 -14.85 7.32
CA ARG A 307 -27.79 -14.73 7.62
C ARG A 307 -27.01 -15.97 7.15
N GLU A 308 -27.18 -16.40 5.90
CA GLU A 308 -26.39 -17.49 5.33
C GLU A 308 -25.86 -17.08 3.96
N LEU A 309 -24.59 -16.66 3.94
CA LEU A 309 -23.81 -16.63 2.70
C LEU A 309 -23.45 -18.08 2.36
N LYS A 310 -24.09 -18.62 1.33
CA LYS A 310 -23.57 -19.76 0.55
C LYS A 310 -23.34 -19.26 -0.87
N TYR A 311 -22.09 -19.22 -1.30
CA TYR A 311 -21.77 -19.28 -2.72
C TYR A 311 -21.32 -20.69 -3.04
N ALA A 312 -21.67 -21.15 -4.24
CA ALA A 312 -21.25 -22.41 -4.82
C ALA A 312 -19.72 -22.49 -4.92
#